data_AF-C0M6G2-F1
#
_entry.id   AF-C0M6G2-F1
#
_cell.length_a   1.000
_cell.length_b   1.000
_cell.length_c   1.000
_cell.angle_alpha   90.00
_cell.angle_beta   90.00
_cell.angle_gamma   90.00
#
_symmetry.space_group_name_H-M   'P 1'
#
loop_
_entity.id
_entity.type
_entity.pdbx_description
1 polymer ?
#
loop_
_entity_poly.entity_id
_entity_poly.type
_entity_poly.pdbx_seq_one_letter_code
_entity_poly.pdbx_strand_id
1 'polypeptide(L)'
;MRIFLRQNCRLVNMSTTFFIVVLSLVVFSVRMVSAEGTINIKDIYSPRWDVDKTLSPTTLREIYNRDTIKKENKPVTGKRGTQVIIDAQHKTKVWEFDDYNFIISSNLYPSVEGKFNVGDNVDVFGLALSAEVFSKDQIHSINGGLVKVNERKGAGKTIYMNVFIDGHKKDETSKYKITFEKSPVTFQEVDVRLRKSFMLNDEIKLYQYGSKVLSGNWEFHGSGENEEGADLFKYPDYRYNNLIDIDKKSHIDVYLFTNKEN
;
A
#
# COMPACT_ATOMS: atom_id res chain seq x y z
N MET A 1 -63.09 -39.31 21.13
CA MET A 1 -62.13 -39.27 20.00
C MET A 1 -61.12 -38.14 20.23
N ARG A 2 -60.11 -38.40 21.09
CA ARG A 2 -59.16 -37.40 21.66
C ARG A 2 -57.71 -37.64 21.17
N ILE A 3 -57.55 -38.22 19.98
CA ILE A 3 -56.23 -38.65 19.46
C ILE A 3 -55.71 -37.70 18.36
N PHE A 4 -56.58 -36.92 17.71
CA PHE A 4 -56.19 -36.10 16.55
C PHE A 4 -55.49 -34.76 16.88
N LEU A 5 -55.57 -34.27 18.12
CA LEU A 5 -54.97 -32.97 18.51
C LEU A 5 -53.52 -33.06 19.00
N ARG A 6 -52.98 -34.26 19.26
CA ARG A 6 -51.59 -34.42 19.74
C ARG A 6 -50.55 -34.58 18.64
N GLN A 7 -50.94 -34.91 17.41
CA GLN A 7 -50.00 -35.06 16.29
C GLN A 7 -49.63 -33.72 15.64
N ASN A 8 -50.57 -32.77 15.56
CA ASN A 8 -50.30 -31.47 14.92
C ASN A 8 -49.36 -30.57 15.75
N CYS A 9 -49.35 -30.66 17.09
CA CYS A 9 -48.39 -29.90 17.91
C CYS A 9 -46.94 -30.38 17.78
N ARG A 10 -46.70 -31.67 17.44
CA ARG A 10 -45.34 -32.19 17.26
C ARG A 10 -44.75 -31.83 15.90
N LEU A 11 -45.56 -31.78 14.86
CA LEU A 11 -45.11 -31.39 13.51
C LEU A 11 -44.74 -29.90 13.43
N VAL A 12 -45.54 -29.03 14.04
CA VAL A 12 -45.26 -27.58 14.05
C VAL A 12 -43.97 -27.30 14.81
N ASN A 13 -43.76 -27.92 15.98
CA ASN A 13 -42.51 -27.75 16.74
C ASN A 13 -41.28 -28.30 15.99
N MET A 14 -41.41 -29.37 15.20
CA MET A 14 -40.28 -29.86 14.40
C MET A 14 -39.90 -28.92 13.25
N SER A 15 -40.89 -28.29 12.60
CA SER A 15 -40.63 -27.36 11.49
C SER A 15 -39.94 -26.07 11.98
N THR A 16 -40.37 -25.53 13.13
CA THR A 16 -39.77 -24.30 13.70
C THR A 16 -38.35 -24.57 14.19
N THR A 17 -38.11 -25.72 14.83
CA THR A 17 -36.76 -26.09 15.29
C THR A 17 -35.80 -26.31 14.12
N PHE A 18 -36.27 -26.94 13.04
CA PHE A 18 -35.48 -27.12 11.82
C PHE A 18 -35.16 -25.77 11.14
N PHE A 19 -36.12 -24.85 11.09
CA PHE A 19 -35.91 -23.51 10.55
C PHE A 19 -34.88 -22.72 11.36
N ILE A 20 -34.92 -22.79 12.69
CA ILE A 20 -33.95 -22.12 13.57
C ILE A 20 -32.55 -22.72 13.42
N VAL A 21 -32.43 -24.04 13.27
CA VAL A 21 -31.14 -24.73 13.06
C VAL A 21 -30.55 -24.41 11.68
N VAL A 22 -31.37 -24.33 10.64
CA VAL A 22 -30.91 -23.93 9.30
C VAL A 22 -30.53 -22.45 9.29
N LEU A 23 -31.29 -21.58 9.95
CA LEU A 23 -30.96 -20.15 10.05
C LEU A 23 -29.66 -19.94 10.85
N SER A 24 -29.43 -20.71 11.91
CA SER A 24 -28.19 -20.62 12.69
C SER A 24 -26.98 -21.19 11.95
N LEU A 25 -27.16 -22.25 11.15
CA LEU A 25 -26.13 -22.76 10.23
C LEU A 25 -25.81 -21.76 9.12
N VAL A 26 -26.81 -21.08 8.54
CA VAL A 26 -26.60 -20.03 7.54
C VAL A 26 -25.91 -18.82 8.16
N VAL A 27 -26.29 -18.39 9.37
CA VAL A 27 -25.61 -17.30 10.08
C VAL A 27 -24.18 -17.67 10.47
N PHE A 28 -23.91 -18.94 10.80
CA PHE A 28 -22.54 -19.43 11.02
C PHE A 28 -21.73 -19.50 9.71
N SER A 29 -22.35 -19.90 8.61
CA SER A 29 -21.72 -19.97 7.28
C SER A 29 -21.37 -18.58 6.75
N VAL A 30 -22.27 -17.60 6.94
CA VAL A 30 -22.04 -16.20 6.54
C VAL A 30 -20.97 -15.54 7.43
N ARG A 31 -20.78 -16.00 8.68
CA ARG A 31 -19.64 -15.57 9.51
C ARG A 31 -18.32 -16.30 9.18
N MET A 32 -18.37 -17.46 8.53
CA MET A 32 -17.17 -18.22 8.14
C MET A 32 -16.62 -17.85 6.75
N VAL A 33 -17.35 -17.09 5.93
CA VAL A 33 -16.73 -16.35 4.81
C VAL A 33 -16.21 -15.01 5.35
N SER A 34 -15.49 -15.08 6.47
CA SER A 34 -14.56 -14.05 6.88
C SER A 34 -13.34 -14.26 6.01
N ALA A 35 -12.99 -13.25 5.20
CA ALA A 35 -11.75 -13.19 4.45
C ALA A 35 -10.60 -13.83 5.24
N GLU A 36 -10.04 -14.92 4.71
CA GLU A 36 -8.75 -15.43 5.13
C GLU A 36 -7.70 -14.39 4.76
N GLY A 37 -7.49 -13.53 5.73
CA GLY A 37 -6.66 -12.35 5.70
C GLY A 37 -6.84 -11.68 7.06
N THR A 38 -6.67 -12.45 8.14
CA THR A 38 -6.59 -11.91 9.49
C THR A 38 -5.46 -10.89 9.51
N ILE A 39 -5.84 -9.62 9.40
CA ILE A 39 -4.97 -8.49 9.62
C ILE A 39 -4.52 -8.57 11.07
N ASN A 40 -3.21 -8.63 11.25
CA ASN A 40 -2.64 -8.39 12.55
C ASN A 40 -2.86 -6.91 12.85
N ILE A 41 -3.81 -6.58 13.73
CA ILE A 41 -4.12 -5.19 14.16
C ILE A 41 -2.85 -4.43 14.59
N LYS A 42 -1.79 -5.15 14.98
CA LYS A 42 -0.46 -4.60 15.24
C LYS A 42 0.15 -3.85 14.04
N ASP A 43 -0.17 -4.24 12.81
CA ASP A 43 0.37 -3.63 11.58
C ASP A 43 -0.27 -2.27 11.25
N ILE A 44 -1.45 -1.96 11.82
CA ILE A 44 -2.18 -0.71 11.56
C ILE A 44 -1.87 0.34 12.63
N TYR A 45 -1.83 -0.04 13.91
CA TYR A 45 -1.78 0.92 15.03
C TYR A 45 -0.57 0.81 15.95
N SER A 46 0.29 -0.20 15.82
CA SER A 46 1.46 -0.31 16.70
C SER A 46 2.62 0.55 16.16
N PRO A 47 3.36 1.25 17.04
CA PRO A 47 4.72 1.66 16.71
C PRO A 47 5.46 0.41 16.19
N ARG A 48 5.97 0.49 14.97
CA ARG A 48 6.72 -0.64 14.42
C ARG A 48 8.02 -0.75 15.21
N TRP A 49 8.24 -1.91 15.81
CA TRP A 49 9.43 -2.23 16.59
C TRP A 49 10.55 -2.83 15.71
N ASP A 50 10.28 -2.99 14.42
CA ASP A 50 11.15 -3.59 13.40
C ASP A 50 11.64 -2.58 12.35
N VAL A 51 11.50 -1.26 12.58
CA VAL A 51 11.94 -0.22 11.64
C VAL A 51 13.44 -0.32 11.32
N ASP A 52 14.24 -0.76 12.29
CA ASP A 52 15.68 -0.99 12.12
C ASP A 52 16.04 -2.41 11.66
N LYS A 53 15.06 -3.29 11.53
CA LYS A 53 15.31 -4.69 11.16
C LYS A 53 15.62 -4.79 9.67
N THR A 54 16.76 -5.40 9.36
CA THR A 54 17.05 -5.87 8.00
C THR A 54 16.09 -7.00 7.64
N LEU A 55 15.36 -6.83 6.54
CA LEU A 55 14.39 -7.76 6.02
C LEU A 55 15.02 -8.70 5.00
N SER A 56 14.46 -9.91 4.92
CA SER A 56 14.86 -10.87 3.89
C SER A 56 14.42 -10.40 2.50
N PRO A 57 15.15 -10.78 1.43
CA PRO A 57 14.69 -10.55 0.05
C PRO A 57 13.28 -11.06 -0.21
N THR A 58 12.91 -12.23 0.32
CA THR A 58 11.55 -12.79 0.17
C THR A 58 10.49 -11.86 0.74
N THR A 59 10.71 -11.34 1.95
CA THR A 59 9.77 -10.41 2.61
C THR A 59 9.66 -9.10 1.83
N LEU A 60 10.78 -8.54 1.37
CA LEU A 60 10.78 -7.31 0.57
C LEU A 60 10.07 -7.53 -0.77
N ARG A 61 10.30 -8.67 -1.42
CA ARG A 61 9.58 -9.06 -2.64
C ARG A 61 8.07 -9.16 -2.42
N GLU A 62 7.63 -9.76 -1.32
CA GLU A 62 6.19 -9.81 -0.96
C GLU A 62 5.58 -8.43 -0.74
N ILE A 63 6.33 -7.49 -0.14
CA ILE A 63 5.90 -6.11 0.03
C ILE A 63 5.79 -5.43 -1.34
N TYR A 64 6.87 -5.38 -2.11
CA TYR A 64 6.94 -4.59 -3.33
C TYR A 64 6.29 -5.23 -4.56
N ASN A 65 5.92 -6.51 -4.51
CA ASN A 65 5.05 -7.12 -5.54
C ASN A 65 3.58 -6.70 -5.42
N ARG A 66 3.16 -6.09 -4.30
CA ARG A 66 1.77 -5.64 -4.14
C ARG A 66 1.43 -4.55 -5.16
N ASP A 67 0.15 -4.44 -5.47
CA ASP A 67 -0.34 -3.44 -6.42
C ASP A 67 -0.10 -2.02 -5.93
N THR A 68 0.16 -1.12 -6.88
CA THR A 68 0.25 0.31 -6.64
C THR A 68 -1.08 0.96 -6.98
N ILE A 69 -1.58 1.79 -6.07
CA ILE A 69 -2.77 2.62 -6.28
C ILE A 69 -2.28 4.01 -6.70
N LYS A 70 -2.62 4.42 -7.91
CA LYS A 70 -2.42 5.79 -8.42
C LYS A 70 -3.78 6.40 -8.76
N LYS A 71 -4.16 7.47 -8.08
CA LYS A 71 -5.38 8.24 -8.35
C LYS A 71 -5.06 9.73 -8.19
N GLU A 72 -5.74 10.56 -8.98
CA GLU A 72 -5.50 11.99 -8.99
C GLU A 72 -6.78 12.75 -8.70
N ASN A 73 -6.61 13.89 -8.02
CA ASN A 73 -7.68 14.83 -7.72
C ASN A 73 -8.92 14.15 -7.13
N LYS A 74 -8.71 13.40 -6.04
CA LYS A 74 -9.78 12.69 -5.32
C LYS A 74 -10.10 13.37 -4.00
N PRO A 75 -11.40 13.49 -3.65
CA PRO A 75 -11.81 14.14 -2.44
C PRO A 75 -11.49 13.26 -1.23
N VAL A 76 -10.99 13.88 -0.17
CA VAL A 76 -11.03 13.32 1.17
C VAL A 76 -12.49 13.38 1.64
N THR A 77 -13.09 12.22 1.86
CA THR A 77 -14.50 12.08 2.24
C THR A 77 -14.70 11.79 3.72
N GLY A 78 -13.65 11.40 4.43
CA GLY A 78 -13.74 11.12 5.86
C GLY A 78 -12.40 11.00 6.56
N LYS A 79 -12.45 10.94 7.89
CA LYS A 79 -11.30 10.67 8.76
C LYS A 79 -11.70 9.68 9.86
N ARG A 80 -10.79 8.79 10.22
CA ARG A 80 -10.98 7.81 11.32
C ARG A 80 -9.68 7.67 12.11
N GLY A 81 -9.57 8.41 13.22
CA GLY A 81 -8.29 8.53 13.93
C GLY A 81 -7.22 9.11 12.99
N THR A 82 -6.13 8.37 12.78
CA THR A 82 -5.05 8.76 11.87
C THR A 82 -5.28 8.33 10.41
N GLN A 83 -6.45 7.78 10.09
CA GLN A 83 -6.80 7.37 8.74
C GLN A 83 -7.50 8.49 7.99
N VAL A 84 -7.06 8.74 6.76
CA VAL A 84 -7.69 9.62 5.79
C VAL A 84 -8.42 8.77 4.76
N ILE A 85 -9.73 8.97 4.64
CA ILE A 85 -10.59 8.20 3.74
C ILE A 85 -10.82 8.99 2.47
N ILE A 86 -10.57 8.36 1.33
CA ILE A 86 -10.63 8.96 0.00
C ILE A 86 -11.55 8.10 -0.86
N ASP A 87 -12.56 8.71 -1.45
CA ASP A 87 -13.40 8.05 -2.44
C ASP A 87 -12.74 8.21 -3.81
N ALA A 88 -12.36 7.09 -4.44
CA ALA A 88 -11.74 7.14 -5.76
C ALA A 88 -12.77 7.45 -6.88
N GLN A 89 -14.06 7.55 -6.54
CA GLN A 89 -15.19 7.89 -7.42
C GLN A 89 -15.25 7.00 -8.66
N HIS A 90 -14.99 5.71 -8.49
CA HIS A 90 -15.20 4.71 -9.52
C HIS A 90 -15.66 3.39 -8.90
N LYS A 91 -16.34 2.60 -9.73
CA LYS A 91 -16.77 1.27 -9.36
C LYS A 91 -15.67 0.25 -9.63
N THR A 92 -15.64 -0.79 -8.81
CA THR A 92 -14.67 -1.88 -8.87
C THR A 92 -15.38 -3.22 -8.78
N LYS A 93 -14.72 -4.25 -9.32
CA LYS A 93 -15.23 -5.61 -9.31
C LYS A 93 -14.79 -6.34 -8.06
N VAL A 94 -15.75 -6.84 -7.30
CA VAL A 94 -15.54 -7.72 -6.15
C VAL A 94 -16.30 -9.02 -6.42
N TRP A 95 -15.56 -10.13 -6.49
CA TRP A 95 -16.07 -11.43 -6.91
C TRP A 95 -16.75 -11.37 -8.29
N GLU A 96 -18.08 -11.42 -8.34
CA GLU A 96 -18.88 -11.38 -9.58
C GLU A 96 -19.58 -10.05 -9.82
N PHE A 97 -19.50 -9.11 -8.86
CA PHE A 97 -20.25 -7.84 -8.90
C PHE A 97 -19.33 -6.67 -9.20
N ASP A 98 -19.74 -5.78 -10.10
CA ASP A 98 -18.99 -4.62 -10.59
C ASP A 98 -19.48 -3.28 -10.05
N ASP A 99 -20.26 -3.30 -8.96
CA ASP A 99 -20.96 -2.13 -8.41
C ASP A 99 -20.41 -1.64 -7.06
N TYR A 100 -19.27 -2.17 -6.62
CA TYR A 100 -18.62 -1.77 -5.38
C TYR A 100 -17.88 -0.44 -5.54
N ASN A 101 -17.94 0.44 -4.54
CA ASN A 101 -17.15 1.66 -4.51
C ASN A 101 -15.69 1.33 -4.19
N PHE A 102 -14.77 1.93 -4.93
CA PHE A 102 -13.35 1.84 -4.60
C PHE A 102 -12.97 2.94 -3.60
N ILE A 103 -12.72 2.54 -2.36
CA ILE A 103 -12.38 3.45 -1.26
C ILE A 103 -10.91 3.23 -0.90
N ILE A 104 -10.18 4.32 -0.68
CA ILE A 104 -8.79 4.29 -0.21
C ILE A 104 -8.77 4.76 1.24
N SER A 105 -8.17 3.96 2.12
CA SER A 105 -7.89 4.33 3.51
C SER A 105 -6.38 4.51 3.67
N SER A 106 -5.91 5.75 3.79
CA SER A 106 -4.49 6.04 4.03
C SER A 106 -4.22 6.22 5.52
N ASN A 107 -3.36 5.36 6.08
CA ASN A 107 -2.87 5.49 7.45
C ASN A 107 -1.72 6.51 7.48
N LEU A 108 -1.81 7.45 8.41
CA LEU A 108 -0.80 8.48 8.66
C LEU A 108 -0.30 8.43 10.11
N TYR A 109 0.81 9.12 10.38
CA TYR A 109 1.17 9.46 11.76
C TYR A 109 0.30 10.60 12.29
N PRO A 110 0.03 10.64 13.61
CA PRO A 110 -0.71 11.76 14.23
C PRO A 110 -0.10 13.13 13.95
N SER A 111 1.23 13.22 13.75
CA SER A 111 1.94 14.47 13.46
C SER A 111 1.64 15.07 12.08
N VAL A 112 1.07 14.29 11.16
CA VAL A 112 0.84 14.73 9.78
C VAL A 112 -0.60 14.57 9.31
N GLU A 113 -1.42 13.76 10.01
CA GLU A 113 -2.81 13.50 9.61
C GLU A 113 -3.67 14.78 9.55
N GLY A 114 -3.43 15.72 10.47
CA GLY A 114 -4.15 17.00 10.55
C GLY A 114 -3.97 17.91 9.34
N LYS A 115 -2.99 17.61 8.47
CA LYS A 115 -2.82 18.32 7.20
C LYS A 115 -3.96 18.04 6.24
N PHE A 116 -4.63 16.89 6.31
CA PHE A 116 -5.67 16.48 5.36
C PHE A 116 -7.05 16.55 6.00
N ASN A 117 -7.94 17.35 5.41
CA ASN A 117 -9.29 17.61 5.90
C ASN A 117 -10.34 17.13 4.91
N VAL A 118 -11.53 16.82 5.41
CA VAL A 118 -12.68 16.48 4.57
C VAL A 118 -12.97 17.64 3.61
N GLY A 119 -13.12 17.33 2.33
CA GLY A 119 -13.28 18.31 1.25
C GLY A 119 -11.97 18.74 0.58
N ASP A 120 -10.80 18.43 1.14
CA ASP A 120 -9.53 18.57 0.41
C ASP A 120 -9.51 17.60 -0.78
N ASN A 121 -8.95 18.04 -1.91
CA ASN A 121 -8.61 17.14 -3.00
C ASN A 121 -7.13 16.75 -2.92
N VAL A 122 -6.88 15.46 -3.05
CA VAL A 122 -5.55 14.87 -2.98
C VAL A 122 -5.27 14.00 -4.19
N ASP A 123 -3.98 13.88 -4.50
CA ASP A 123 -3.48 12.77 -5.26
C ASP A 123 -3.03 11.66 -4.34
N VAL A 124 -3.18 10.45 -4.84
CA VAL A 124 -2.77 9.22 -4.18
C VAL A 124 -1.76 8.49 -5.03
N PHE A 125 -0.61 8.19 -4.45
CA PHE A 125 0.30 7.14 -4.89
C PHE A 125 0.65 6.28 -3.68
N GLY A 126 0.23 5.02 -3.65
CA GLY A 126 0.50 4.15 -2.51
C GLY A 126 0.63 2.68 -2.88
N LEU A 127 1.40 1.94 -2.10
CA LEU A 127 1.46 0.48 -2.17
C LEU A 127 0.29 -0.11 -1.37
N ALA A 128 -0.56 -0.92 -2.01
CA ALA A 128 -1.71 -1.53 -1.36
C ALA A 128 -1.24 -2.50 -0.26
N LEU A 129 -1.79 -2.36 0.95
CA LEU A 129 -1.46 -3.21 2.10
C LEU A 129 -2.45 -4.37 2.24
N SER A 130 -3.73 -4.03 2.12
CA SER A 130 -4.86 -4.95 2.19
C SER A 130 -6.01 -4.39 1.37
N ALA A 131 -6.94 -5.28 1.03
CA ALA A 131 -8.24 -4.91 0.49
C ALA A 131 -9.31 -5.63 1.31
N GLU A 132 -10.30 -4.89 1.79
CA GLU A 132 -11.42 -5.40 2.57
C GLU A 132 -12.73 -5.02 1.90
N VAL A 133 -13.76 -5.84 2.10
CA VAL A 133 -15.09 -5.58 1.53
C VAL A 133 -16.05 -5.37 2.68
N PHE A 134 -16.68 -4.20 2.73
CA PHE A 134 -17.70 -3.89 3.72
C PHE A 134 -18.91 -3.27 3.03
N SER A 135 -20.07 -3.93 3.14
CA SER A 135 -21.29 -3.52 2.45
C SER A 135 -21.07 -3.36 0.93
N LYS A 136 -21.11 -2.14 0.38
CA LYS A 136 -20.87 -1.81 -1.03
C LYS A 136 -19.52 -1.14 -1.29
N ASP A 137 -18.60 -1.18 -0.34
CA ASP A 137 -17.28 -0.58 -0.46
C ASP A 137 -16.20 -1.66 -0.50
N GLN A 138 -15.26 -1.54 -1.45
CA GLN A 138 -13.97 -2.21 -1.43
C GLN A 138 -12.94 -1.21 -0.92
N ILE A 139 -12.47 -1.42 0.31
CA ILE A 139 -11.56 -0.52 1.02
C ILE A 139 -10.13 -1.03 0.85
N HIS A 140 -9.31 -0.23 0.19
CA HIS A 140 -7.88 -0.48 0.01
C HIS A 140 -7.08 0.33 1.02
N SER A 141 -6.35 -0.35 1.90
CA SER A 141 -5.49 0.30 2.89
C SER A 141 -4.11 0.61 2.32
N ILE A 142 -3.61 1.81 2.56
CA ILE A 142 -2.24 2.25 2.24
C ILE A 142 -1.60 2.96 3.45
N ASN A 143 -0.29 3.21 3.40
CA ASN A 143 0.41 4.08 4.36
C ASN A 143 0.91 5.32 3.62
N GLY A 144 0.50 6.52 4.05
CA GLY A 144 0.89 7.77 3.40
C GLY A 144 0.40 7.89 1.96
N GLY A 145 1.26 8.40 1.09
CA GLY A 145 1.01 8.44 -0.35
C GLY A 145 0.12 9.60 -0.82
N LEU A 146 -0.06 10.63 0.00
CA LEU A 146 -0.97 11.75 -0.27
C LEU A 146 -0.22 13.03 -0.62
N VAL A 147 -0.67 13.74 -1.66
CA VAL A 147 -0.23 15.10 -2.00
C VAL A 147 -1.46 15.95 -2.22
N LYS A 148 -1.57 17.15 -1.64
CA LYS A 148 -2.73 17.99 -1.93
C LYS A 148 -2.66 18.54 -3.35
N VAL A 149 -3.80 18.61 -4.04
CA VAL A 149 -3.85 19.11 -5.42
C VAL A 149 -3.36 20.56 -5.51
N ASN A 150 -3.61 21.38 -4.49
CA ASN A 150 -3.15 22.77 -4.44
C ASN A 150 -1.64 22.93 -4.15
N GLU A 151 -0.95 21.86 -3.76
CA GLU A 151 0.51 21.84 -3.58
C GLU A 151 1.25 21.51 -4.88
N ARG A 152 0.53 21.04 -5.91
CA ARG A 152 1.12 20.71 -7.22
C ARG A 152 1.80 21.92 -7.85
N LYS A 153 3.02 21.70 -8.31
CA LYS A 153 3.91 22.63 -9.00
C LYS A 153 4.65 21.89 -10.11
N GLY A 154 5.14 22.65 -11.09
CA GLY A 154 5.99 22.15 -12.16
C GLY A 154 5.26 21.35 -13.24
N ALA A 155 5.92 21.21 -14.38
CA ALA A 155 5.59 20.20 -15.38
C ALA A 155 6.57 19.05 -15.12
N GLY A 156 6.05 17.86 -14.81
CA GLY A 156 6.82 16.71 -14.34
C GLY A 156 8.23 16.50 -14.93
N LYS A 157 9.11 15.89 -14.13
CA LYS A 157 10.54 15.80 -14.40
C LYS A 157 11.03 14.36 -14.47
N THR A 158 11.95 14.11 -15.39
CA THR A 158 12.69 12.83 -15.45
C THR A 158 13.96 12.94 -14.62
N ILE A 159 14.12 11.99 -13.70
CA ILE A 159 15.27 11.88 -12.81
C ILE A 159 16.07 10.64 -13.21
N TYR A 160 17.36 10.84 -13.49
CA TYR A 160 18.28 9.76 -13.82
C TYR A 160 18.90 9.17 -12.57
N MET A 161 19.23 7.89 -12.63
CA MET A 161 19.84 7.14 -11.55
C MET A 161 21.29 6.78 -11.92
N ASN A 162 22.23 7.06 -11.02
CA ASN A 162 23.55 6.44 -11.07
C ASN A 162 23.51 5.16 -10.26
N VAL A 163 23.84 4.03 -10.89
CA VAL A 163 23.83 2.73 -10.22
C VAL A 163 25.25 2.28 -9.99
N PHE A 164 25.60 1.99 -8.74
CA PHE A 164 26.89 1.48 -8.31
C PHE A 164 26.69 0.03 -7.82
N ILE A 165 27.48 -0.90 -8.34
CA ILE A 165 27.51 -2.29 -7.87
C ILE A 165 28.93 -2.57 -7.35
N ASP A 166 29.04 -2.90 -6.06
CA ASP A 166 30.31 -3.15 -5.39
C ASP A 166 31.34 -2.02 -5.63
N GLY A 167 30.87 -0.77 -5.57
CA GLY A 167 31.69 0.44 -5.79
C GLY A 167 31.91 0.83 -7.26
N HIS A 168 31.51 -0.01 -8.22
CA HIS A 168 31.66 0.28 -9.64
C HIS A 168 30.38 0.84 -10.25
N LYS A 169 30.49 2.03 -10.85
CA LYS A 169 29.37 2.68 -11.56
C LYS A 169 29.04 1.90 -12.84
N LYS A 170 27.75 1.66 -13.09
CA LYS A 170 27.23 1.16 -14.37
C LYS A 170 27.31 2.26 -15.43
N ASP A 171 27.82 1.90 -16.61
CA ASP A 171 28.09 2.86 -17.69
C ASP A 171 26.82 3.48 -18.31
N GLU A 172 25.69 2.76 -18.33
CA GLU A 172 24.48 3.15 -19.05
C GLU A 172 23.43 3.84 -18.15
N THR A 173 23.76 5.00 -17.59
CA THR A 173 22.86 5.76 -16.71
C THR A 173 21.53 6.16 -17.39
N SER A 174 21.51 6.30 -18.71
CA SER A 174 20.30 6.64 -19.48
C SER A 174 19.20 5.57 -19.41
N LYS A 175 19.56 4.31 -19.11
CA LYS A 175 18.61 3.20 -18.90
C LYS A 175 17.91 3.29 -17.54
N TYR A 176 18.56 3.90 -16.56
CA TYR A 176 18.07 3.98 -15.19
C TYR A 176 17.46 5.37 -14.95
N LYS A 177 16.14 5.49 -15.11
CA LYS A 177 15.43 6.76 -14.90
C LYS A 177 13.99 6.56 -14.44
N ILE A 178 13.46 7.56 -13.75
CA ILE A 178 12.06 7.63 -13.32
C ILE A 178 11.49 8.96 -13.77
N THR A 179 10.37 8.94 -14.50
CA THR A 179 9.66 10.15 -14.92
C THR A 179 8.50 10.42 -13.97
N PHE A 180 8.56 11.53 -13.25
CA PHE A 180 7.47 12.01 -12.41
C PHE A 180 6.62 12.99 -13.22
N GLU A 181 5.30 12.96 -13.03
CA GLU A 181 4.35 13.80 -13.79
C GLU A 181 4.04 15.12 -13.06
N LYS A 182 4.48 15.25 -11.81
CA LYS A 182 4.19 16.37 -10.91
C LYS A 182 5.33 16.58 -9.90
N SER A 183 5.37 17.76 -9.30
CA SER A 183 6.10 18.06 -8.06
C SER A 183 5.13 18.71 -7.06
N PRO A 184 5.28 18.52 -5.74
CA PRO A 184 6.07 17.48 -5.12
C PRO A 184 5.45 16.09 -5.31
N VAL A 185 6.24 15.05 -5.06
CA VAL A 185 5.77 13.66 -4.94
C VAL A 185 6.06 13.14 -3.53
N THR A 186 5.47 12.02 -3.13
CA THR A 186 5.80 11.43 -1.83
C THR A 186 7.13 10.66 -1.90
N PHE A 187 7.84 10.56 -0.77
CA PHE A 187 8.98 9.65 -0.63
C PHE A 187 8.63 8.22 -1.06
N GLN A 188 7.42 7.77 -0.71
CA GLN A 188 6.89 6.47 -1.13
C GLN A 188 6.84 6.31 -2.65
N GLU A 189 6.42 7.35 -3.38
CA GLU A 189 6.36 7.30 -4.84
C GLU A 189 7.75 7.08 -5.45
N VAL A 190 8.77 7.77 -4.94
CA VAL A 190 10.15 7.59 -5.38
C VAL A 190 10.65 6.19 -5.05
N ASP A 191 10.56 5.79 -3.78
CA ASP A 191 11.10 4.52 -3.26
C ASP A 191 10.46 3.29 -3.93
N VAL A 192 9.12 3.27 -4.04
CA VAL A 192 8.39 2.14 -4.65
C VAL A 192 8.70 2.03 -6.14
N ARG A 193 8.70 3.14 -6.89
CA ARG A 193 8.99 3.11 -8.33
C ARG A 193 10.43 2.68 -8.59
N LEU A 194 11.37 3.17 -7.79
CA LEU A 194 12.78 2.76 -7.84
C LEU A 194 12.91 1.26 -7.60
N ARG A 195 12.39 0.74 -6.48
CA ARG A 195 12.52 -0.67 -6.13
C ARG A 195 11.85 -1.58 -7.15
N LYS A 196 10.63 -1.26 -7.60
CA LYS A 196 9.95 -2.02 -8.66
C LYS A 196 10.75 -2.01 -9.97
N SER A 197 11.34 -0.88 -10.35
CA SER A 197 12.17 -0.82 -11.56
C SER A 197 13.40 -1.75 -11.48
N PHE A 198 14.05 -1.84 -10.32
CA PHE A 198 15.17 -2.75 -10.12
C PHE A 198 14.77 -4.21 -9.92
N MET A 199 13.57 -4.48 -9.38
CA MET A 199 12.99 -5.83 -9.34
C MET A 199 12.76 -6.39 -10.74
N LEU A 200 12.33 -5.53 -11.68
CA LEU A 200 12.07 -5.90 -13.08
C LEU A 200 13.30 -5.82 -13.98
N ASN A 201 14.42 -5.30 -13.48
CA ASN A 201 15.65 -5.22 -14.25
C ASN A 201 16.33 -6.59 -14.33
N ASP A 202 16.59 -7.09 -15.54
CA ASP A 202 17.14 -8.44 -15.75
C ASP A 202 18.57 -8.65 -15.23
N GLU A 203 19.33 -7.59 -15.01
CA GLU A 203 20.70 -7.69 -14.47
C GLU A 203 20.71 -7.64 -12.94
N ILE A 204 19.92 -6.71 -12.37
CA ILE A 204 19.92 -6.43 -10.93
C ILE A 204 18.96 -7.37 -10.19
N LYS A 205 17.77 -7.59 -10.76
CA LYS A 205 16.75 -8.51 -10.23
C LYS A 205 16.49 -8.32 -8.74
N LEU A 206 16.42 -7.08 -8.25
CA LEU A 206 16.37 -6.78 -6.82
C LEU A 206 15.29 -7.63 -6.12
N TYR A 207 15.64 -8.35 -5.06
CA TYR A 207 14.78 -9.30 -4.31
C TYR A 207 14.21 -10.51 -5.09
N GLN A 208 14.43 -10.61 -6.40
CA GLN A 208 13.96 -11.72 -7.21
C GLN A 208 14.85 -12.95 -7.03
N TYR A 209 14.32 -14.10 -7.45
CA TYR A 209 15.12 -15.33 -7.50
C TYR A 209 16.35 -15.14 -8.40
N GLY A 210 17.52 -15.52 -7.89
CA GLY A 210 18.79 -15.35 -8.60
C GLY A 210 19.40 -13.95 -8.51
N SER A 211 18.80 -13.02 -7.74
CA SER A 211 19.48 -11.76 -7.41
C SER A 211 20.78 -12.03 -6.66
N LYS A 212 21.84 -11.31 -7.04
CA LYS A 212 23.11 -11.31 -6.30
C LYS A 212 23.17 -10.21 -5.24
N VAL A 213 22.20 -9.30 -5.22
CA VAL A 213 22.21 -8.14 -4.30
C VAL A 213 21.88 -8.60 -2.88
N LEU A 214 22.75 -8.27 -1.93
CA LEU A 214 22.65 -8.65 -0.53
C LEU A 214 22.33 -7.47 0.40
N SER A 215 22.78 -6.27 0.03
CA SER A 215 22.45 -5.01 0.71
C SER A 215 22.47 -3.86 -0.29
N GLY A 216 21.97 -2.70 0.12
CA GLY A 216 22.04 -1.50 -0.69
C GLY A 216 21.23 -0.35 -0.13
N ASN A 217 21.46 0.84 -0.65
CA ASN A 217 20.70 2.04 -0.33
C ASN A 217 20.48 2.86 -1.61
N TRP A 218 19.63 3.88 -1.50
CA TRP A 218 19.52 4.92 -2.50
C TRP A 218 19.46 6.29 -1.83
N GLU A 219 19.96 7.30 -2.53
CA GLU A 219 20.08 8.68 -2.06
C GLU A 219 19.64 9.64 -3.17
N PHE A 220 18.86 10.65 -2.81
CA PHE A 220 18.31 11.65 -3.72
C PHE A 220 19.04 12.97 -3.55
N HIS A 221 19.90 13.29 -4.52
CA HIS A 221 20.72 14.48 -4.47
C HIS A 221 20.02 15.66 -5.14
N GLY A 222 20.20 16.86 -4.58
CA GLY A 222 19.59 18.10 -5.06
C GLY A 222 20.31 19.33 -4.52
N SER A 223 20.02 20.49 -5.08
CA SER A 223 20.65 21.74 -4.63
C SER A 223 19.97 22.29 -3.39
N GLY A 224 20.73 22.47 -2.30
CA GLY A 224 20.27 23.23 -1.12
C GLY A 224 19.24 22.51 -0.24
N GLU A 225 19.06 21.20 -0.40
CA GLU A 225 18.20 20.38 0.45
C GLU A 225 18.99 19.22 1.05
N ASN A 226 18.47 18.68 2.16
CA ASN A 226 19.00 17.45 2.74
C ASN A 226 18.83 16.30 1.74
N GLU A 227 19.82 15.42 1.72
CA GLU A 227 19.74 14.16 1.00
C GLU A 227 18.63 13.30 1.63
N GLU A 228 17.78 12.75 0.76
CA GLU A 228 16.72 11.83 1.16
C GLU A 228 17.03 10.46 0.60
N GLY A 229 16.85 9.42 1.40
CA GLY A 229 17.21 8.09 0.96
C GLY A 229 16.64 7.01 1.86
N ALA A 230 16.82 5.77 1.44
CA ALA A 230 16.52 4.62 2.28
C ALA A 230 17.48 3.46 2.02
N ASP A 231 17.68 2.69 3.08
CA ASP A 231 18.20 1.34 3.01
C ASP A 231 17.18 0.45 2.26
N LEU A 232 17.65 -0.19 1.20
CA LEU A 232 16.85 -1.09 0.38
C LEU A 232 16.47 -2.35 1.14
N PHE A 233 17.10 -2.68 2.26
CA PHE A 233 16.83 -3.89 3.02
C PHE A 233 16.15 -3.62 4.35
N LYS A 234 15.76 -2.38 4.65
CA LYS A 234 14.90 -2.06 5.81
C LYS A 234 13.42 -1.96 5.43
N TYR A 235 12.56 -2.08 6.44
CA TYR A 235 11.13 -1.86 6.27
C TYR A 235 10.85 -0.38 5.98
N PRO A 236 10.13 -0.02 4.91
CA PRO A 236 9.77 1.37 4.66
C PRO A 236 8.58 1.82 5.53
N ASP A 237 8.71 2.91 6.29
CA ASP A 237 7.56 3.53 6.96
C ASP A 237 7.10 4.80 6.24
N TYR A 238 6.08 4.65 5.40
CA TYR A 238 5.53 5.74 4.60
C TYR A 238 4.50 6.61 5.33
N ARG A 239 4.14 6.30 6.58
CA ARG A 239 3.07 7.01 7.32
C ARG A 239 3.40 8.47 7.65
N TYR A 240 4.68 8.86 7.60
CA TYR A 240 5.10 10.26 7.74
C TYR A 240 4.71 11.13 6.53
N ASN A 241 4.41 10.50 5.39
CA ASN A 241 3.95 11.20 4.18
C ASN A 241 4.91 12.34 3.76
N ASN A 242 6.20 12.08 3.82
CA ASN A 242 7.23 13.04 3.43
C ASN A 242 7.08 13.39 1.95
N LEU A 243 7.13 14.70 1.65
CA LEU A 243 7.03 15.23 0.30
C LEU A 243 8.43 15.60 -0.20
N ILE A 244 8.70 15.25 -1.45
CA ILE A 244 9.95 15.52 -2.16
C ILE A 244 9.65 16.47 -3.30
N ASP A 245 10.30 17.63 -3.28
CA ASP A 245 10.25 18.61 -4.37
C ASP A 245 11.20 18.17 -5.49
N ILE A 246 10.66 17.45 -6.47
CA ILE A 246 11.42 16.86 -7.57
C ILE A 246 12.10 17.93 -8.43
N ASP A 247 11.54 19.13 -8.49
CA ASP A 247 12.11 20.23 -9.28
C ASP A 247 13.48 20.64 -8.77
N LYS A 248 13.77 20.47 -7.47
CA LYS A 248 15.07 20.77 -6.84
C LYS A 248 16.06 19.62 -6.81
N LYS A 249 15.61 18.40 -7.12
CA LYS A 249 16.49 17.23 -7.15
C LYS A 249 17.14 17.05 -8.52
N SER A 250 18.37 16.55 -8.59
CA SER A 250 19.11 16.40 -9.85
C SER A 250 19.15 14.95 -10.33
N HIS A 251 19.49 14.02 -9.44
CA HIS A 251 19.67 12.59 -9.73
C HIS A 251 19.51 11.76 -8.46
N ILE A 252 19.39 10.45 -8.64
CA ILE A 252 19.39 9.48 -7.54
C ILE A 252 20.65 8.62 -7.66
N ASP A 253 21.39 8.48 -6.57
CA ASP A 253 22.46 7.49 -6.48
C ASP A 253 21.92 6.22 -5.84
N VAL A 254 22.29 5.07 -6.39
CA VAL A 254 21.86 3.75 -5.93
C VAL A 254 23.09 2.90 -5.74
N TYR A 255 23.33 2.47 -4.51
CA TYR A 255 24.48 1.64 -4.16
C TYR A 255 24.00 0.24 -3.82
N LEU A 256 24.50 -0.75 -4.55
CA LEU A 256 24.15 -2.15 -4.42
C LEU A 256 25.42 -2.96 -4.10
N PHE A 257 25.31 -3.89 -3.15
CA PHE A 257 26.41 -4.75 -2.75
C PHE A 257 26.05 -6.20 -2.97
N THR A 258 26.95 -6.96 -3.60
CA THR A 258 26.75 -8.39 -3.89
C THR A 258 27.59 -9.31 -3.01
N ASN A 259 28.55 -8.74 -2.30
CA ASN A 259 29.37 -9.43 -1.32
C ASN A 259 28.86 -9.13 0.09
N LYS A 260 28.85 -10.13 0.97
CA LYS A 260 28.85 -9.85 2.40
C LYS A 260 30.25 -9.36 2.71
N GLU A 261 30.45 -8.09 3.01
CA GLU A 261 31.68 -7.71 3.68
C GLU A 261 31.75 -8.48 5.00
N ASN A 262 32.90 -9.14 5.23
CA ASN A 262 33.20 -9.88 6.45
C ASN A 262 33.36 -8.95 7.64
#